data_AF-A0A017T9V8-F1
#
_entry.id   AF-A0A017T9V8-F1
#
_cell.length_a   1.000
_cell.length_b   1.000
_cell.length_c   1.000
_cell.angle_alpha   90.00
_cell.angle_beta   90.00
_cell.angle_gamma   90.00
#
_symmetry.space_group_name_H-M   'P 1'
#
loop_
_entity.id
_entity.type
_entity.pdbx_description
1 polymer ?
#
loop_
_entity_poly.entity_id
_entity_poly.type
_entity_poly.pdbx_seq_one_letter_code
_entity_poly.pdbx_strand_id
1 'polypeptide(L)' 'MLLLRLAHKFSEVRLARKCGVGQATISSWISGKRRPNYESRQTLFTLYDIPMDAWDRTAEES' A
#
# COMPACT_ATOMS: atom_id res chain seq x y z
N MET A 1 -8.66 2.88 5.87
CA MET A 1 -7.43 2.87 5.05
C MET A 1 -6.57 1.64 5.35
N LEU A 2 -6.62 0.62 4.49
CA LEU A 2 -6.04 -0.72 4.74
C LEU A 2 -4.51 -0.71 4.92
N LEU A 3 -3.79 0.13 4.16
CA LEU A 3 -2.35 0.28 4.27
C LEU A 3 -1.89 0.82 5.63
N LEU A 4 -2.65 1.75 6.24
CA LEU A 4 -2.30 2.26 7.58
C LEU A 4 -2.38 1.11 8.60
N ARG A 5 -3.44 0.30 8.53
CA ARG A 5 -3.56 -0.90 9.40
C ARG A 5 -2.39 -1.86 9.20
N LEU A 6 -1.92 -2.03 7.97
CA LEU A 6 -0.75 -2.85 7.68
C LEU A 6 0.56 -2.20 8.12
N ALA A 7 0.74 -0.90 8.00
CA ALA A 7 1.90 -0.18 8.53
C ALA A 7 1.98 -0.25 10.07
N HIS A 8 0.82 -0.25 10.73
CA HIS A 8 0.73 -0.47 12.17
C HIS A 8 1.03 -1.94 12.56
N LYS A 9 0.60 -2.92 11.75
CA LYS A 9 0.89 -4.35 11.99
C LYS A 9 2.30 -4.76 11.56
N PHE A 10 2.84 -4.12 10.53
CA PHE A 10 4.12 -4.38 9.90
C PHE A 10 4.79 -3.02 9.68
N SER A 11 5.93 -2.77 10.33
CA SER A 11 6.71 -1.54 10.12
C SER A 11 6.82 -1.18 8.63
N GLU A 12 6.62 0.10 8.30
CA GLU A 12 6.70 0.63 6.92
C GLU A 12 7.99 0.20 6.21
N VAL A 13 9.10 0.07 6.95
CA VAL A 13 10.39 -0.40 6.45
C VAL A 13 10.32 -1.84 5.93
N ARG A 14 9.57 -2.72 6.60
CA ARG A 14 9.38 -4.10 6.17
C ARG A 14 8.52 -4.15 4.91
N LEU A 15 7.47 -3.34 4.85
CA LEU A 15 6.59 -3.25 3.69
C LEU A 15 7.35 -2.74 2.45
N ALA A 16 8.17 -1.69 2.65
CA ALA A 16 9.06 -1.12 1.66
C ALA A 16 10.03 -2.18 1.09
N ARG A 17 10.71 -2.91 1.98
CA ARG A 17 11.64 -3.99 1.59
C ARG A 17 10.94 -5.10 0.81
N LYS A 18 9.72 -5.48 1.19
CA LYS A 18 8.95 -6.53 0.51
C LYS A 18 8.46 -6.11 -0.87
N CYS A 19 8.11 -4.84 -1.02
CA CYS A 19 7.68 -4.27 -2.31
C CYS A 19 8.85 -3.78 -3.18
N GLY A 20 10.10 -3.84 -2.68
CA GLY A 20 11.27 -3.33 -3.40
C GLY A 20 11.29 -1.80 -3.56
N VAL A 21 10.55 -1.07 -2.71
CA VAL A 21 10.45 0.40 -2.76
C VAL A 21 11.05 1.04 -1.51
N GLY A 22 11.22 2.37 -1.53
CA GLY A 22 11.64 3.12 -0.35
C GLY A 22 10.49 3.36 0.64
N GLN A 23 10.81 3.58 1.92
CA GLN A 23 9.82 3.90 2.95
C GLN A 23 9.00 5.16 2.61
N ALA A 24 9.63 6.18 2.03
CA ALA A 24 8.94 7.39 1.57
C ALA A 24 7.86 7.10 0.51
N THR A 25 8.08 6.07 -0.32
CA THR A 25 7.10 5.61 -1.31
C THR A 25 5.88 5.01 -0.61
N ILE A 26 6.08 4.17 0.41
CA ILE A 26 5.00 3.62 1.25
C ILE A 26 4.22 4.74 1.93
N SER A 27 4.90 5.72 2.53
CA SER A 27 4.26 6.88 3.17
C SER A 27 3.43 7.70 2.18
N SER A 28 3.90 7.84 0.93
CA SER A 28 3.15 8.49 -0.15
C SER A 28 1.90 7.71 -0.57
N TRP A 29 1.96 6.37 -0.53
CA TRP A 29 0.79 5.51 -0.77
C TRP A 29 -0.22 5.58 0.36
N ILE A 30 0.27 5.62 1.61
CA ILE A 30 -0.56 5.77 2.81
C ILE A 30 -1.27 7.13 2.78
N SER A 31 -0.55 8.22 2.51
CA SER A 31 -1.15 9.55 2.44
C SER A 31 -2.01 9.81 1.19
N GLY A 32 -2.13 8.84 0.28
CA GLY A 32 -2.87 9.00 -0.98
C GLY A 32 -2.20 9.94 -2.00
N LYS A 33 -1.04 10.51 -1.67
CA LYS A 33 -0.26 11.41 -2.56
C LYS A 33 0.23 10.70 -3.82
N ARG A 34 0.45 9.39 -3.75
CA ARG A 34 0.90 8.57 -4.87
C ARG A 34 0.21 7.21 -4.82
N ARG A 35 -0.08 6.63 -5.99
CA ARG A 35 -0.58 5.24 -6.07
C ARG A 35 0.57 4.26 -6.35
N PRO A 36 0.53 3.02 -5.81
CA PRO A 36 1.45 1.97 -6.21
C PRO A 36 1.23 1.59 -7.68
N ASN A 37 2.32 1.18 -8.34
CA ASN A 37 2.27 0.62 -9.69
C ASN A 37 1.73 -0.83 -9.67
N TYR A 38 1.53 -1.42 -10.85
CA TYR A 38 0.99 -2.77 -10.99
C TYR A 38 1.80 -3.82 -10.21
N GLU A 39 3.12 -3.82 -10.34
CA GLU A 39 4.01 -4.79 -9.66
C GLU A 39 3.93 -4.69 -8.13
N SER A 40 3.88 -3.46 -7.59
CA SER A 40 3.72 -3.22 -6.16
C SER A 40 2.34 -3.69 -5.68
N ARG A 41 1.29 -3.42 -6.46
CA ARG A 41 -0.08 -3.89 -6.15
C ARG A 41 -0.15 -5.42 -6.17
N GLN A 42 0.48 -6.07 -7.15
CA GLN A 42 0.55 -7.52 -7.23
C GLN A 42 1.30 -8.12 -6.03
N THR A 43 2.43 -7.53 -5.65
CA THR A 43 3.20 -7.94 -4.47
C THR A 43 2.37 -7.81 -3.20
N LEU A 44 1.64 -6.71 -3.05
CA LEU A 44 0.76 -6.46 -1.91
C LEU A 44 -0.44 -7.41 -1.87
N PHE A 45 -1.03 -7.73 -3.02
CA PHE A 45 -2.07 -8.73 -3.16
C PHE A 45 -1.56 -10.12 -2.73
N THR A 46 -0.45 -10.56 -3.30
CA THR A 46 0.12 -11.89 -3.00
C THR A 46 0.57 -12.05 -1.55
N LEU A 47 1.15 -11.00 -0.94
CA LEU A 47 1.71 -11.09 0.41
C LEU A 47 0.72 -10.78 1.53
N TYR A 48 -0.26 -9.92 1.27
CA TYR A 48 -1.12 -9.33 2.29
C TYR A 48 -2.61 -9.35 1.93
N ASP A 49 -2.98 -9.98 0.81
CA ASP A 49 -4.36 -10.06 0.30
C ASP A 49 -5.02 -8.67 0.14
N ILE A 50 -4.21 -7.66 -0.20
CA ILE A 50 -4.74 -6.33 -0.50
C ILE A 50 -5.25 -6.35 -1.94
N PRO A 51 -6.53 -6.03 -2.18
CA PRO A 51 -7.07 -6.08 -3.53
C PRO A 51 -6.44 -5.00 -4.42
N MET A 52 -6.26 -5.31 -5.70
CA MET A 52 -5.55 -4.44 -6.65
C MET A 52 -6.25 -3.08 -6.88
N ASP A 53 -7.55 -3.00 -6.59
CA ASP A 53 -8.42 -1.81 -6.69
C ASP A 53 -8.41 -0.96 -5.41
N ALA A 54 -7.66 -1.35 -4.36
CA ALA A 54 -7.67 -0.67 -3.06
C ALA A 54 -7.25 0.82 -3.12
N TRP A 55 -6.59 1.23 -4.21
CA TRP A 55 -6.20 2.62 -4.47
C TRP A 55 -7.07 3.33 -5.51
N ASP A 56 -8.00 2.61 -6.14
CA ASP A 56 -8.86 3.15 -7.18
C ASP A 56 -10.25 3.53 -6.64
N ARG A 57 -10.61 3.04 -5.45
CA ARG A 57 -11.75 3.55 -4.68
C ARG A 57 -11.41 4.95 -4.15
N THR A 58 -11.92 5.98 -4.81
CA THR A 58 -11.97 7.34 -4.26
C THR A 58 -12.80 7.34 -2.97
N ALA A 59 -12.58 8.32 -2.10
CA ALA A 59 -13.24 8.45 -0.81
C ALA A 59 -14.74 8.82 -0.91
N GLU A 60 -15.44 8.37 -1.94
CA GLU A 60 -16.89 8.51 -2.09
C GLU A 60 -17.54 7.13 -2.00
N GLU A 61 -17.57 6.57 -0.78
CA GLU A 61 -18.67 5.72 -0.32
C GLU A 61 -18.74 5.83 1.21
N SER A 62 -19.34 6.94 1.68
CA SER A 62 -20.33 6.99 2.77
C SER A 62 -20.85 8.42 2.94
#